data_AF-A0A1A8ZAL2-F1
#
_entry.id   AF-A0A1A8ZAL2-F1
#
_cell.length_a   1.000
_cell.length_b   1.000
_cell.length_c   1.000
_cell.angle_alpha   90.00
_cell.angle_beta   90.00
_cell.angle_gamma   90.00
#
_symmetry.space_group_name_H-M   'P 1'
#
loop_
_entity.id
_entity.type
_entity.pdbx_description
1 polymer ?
#
loop_
_entity_poly.entity_id
_entity_poly.type
_entity_poly.pdbx_seq_one_letter_code
_entity_poly.pdbx_strand_id
1 'polypeptide(L)'
;MAIGSEQRRQERKPRIEVLFASREVEAALDLLHLTDMAWHDCYGLRELEIPPQVLDDVLLLAHGNLAMLIRVAREAVLDFRDVRVAADHERAKASNSL
;
A
#
# COMPACT_ATOMS: atom_id res chain seq x y z
N MET A 1 16.90 11.57 7.43
CA MET A 1 16.18 11.53 8.72
C MET A 1 15.15 10.42 8.60
N ALA A 2 15.15 9.43 9.49
CA ALA A 2 14.09 8.43 9.51
C ALA A 2 12.80 9.14 9.94
N ILE A 3 11.84 9.26 9.03
CA ILE A 3 10.49 9.69 9.37
C ILE A 3 9.93 8.67 10.36
N GLY A 4 9.45 9.11 11.52
CA GLY A 4 8.86 8.21 12.52
C GLY A 4 7.61 7.52 11.97
N SER A 5 7.29 6.31 12.44
CA SER A 5 6.10 5.56 12.02
C SER A 5 4.81 6.38 12.13
N GLU A 6 4.67 7.16 13.21
CA GLU A 6 3.52 8.04 13.42
C GLU A 6 3.45 9.16 12.38
N GLN A 7 4.59 9.77 12.04
CA GLN A 7 4.61 10.82 11.02
C GLN A 7 4.20 10.26 9.65
N ARG A 8 4.67 9.07 9.27
CA ARG A 8 4.22 8.39 8.04
C ARG A 8 2.73 8.12 8.03
N ARG A 9 2.17 7.71 9.18
CA ARG A 9 0.73 7.51 9.35
C ARG A 9 -0.04 8.78 9.06
N GLN A 10 0.40 9.91 9.62
CA GLN A 10 -0.23 11.21 9.39
C GLN A 10 -0.10 11.68 7.94
N GLU A 11 1.06 11.46 7.31
CA GLU A 11 1.29 11.80 5.90
C GLU A 11 0.42 10.97 4.94
N ARG A 12 0.16 9.70 5.25
CA ARG A 12 -0.70 8.81 4.44
C ARG A 12 -2.19 9.11 4.64
N LYS A 13 -2.61 9.64 5.80
CA LYS A 13 -4.02 9.80 6.18
C LYS A 13 -4.90 10.52 5.15
N PRO A 14 -4.54 11.71 4.61
CA PRO A 14 -5.38 12.40 3.63
C PRO A 14 -5.65 11.56 2.38
N ARG A 15 -4.67 10.78 1.93
CA ARG A 15 -4.81 9.89 0.77
C ARG A 15 -5.75 8.72 1.06
N ILE A 16 -5.66 8.13 2.26
CA ILE A 16 -6.53 7.02 2.66
C ILE A 16 -7.98 7.48 2.84
N GLU A 17 -8.20 8.69 3.35
CA GLU A 17 -9.54 9.28 3.46
C GLU A 17 -10.22 9.50 2.10
N VAL A 18 -9.45 9.74 1.03
CA VAL A 18 -9.98 9.85 -0.34
C VAL A 18 -10.38 8.50 -0.91
N LEU A 19 -9.67 7.42 -0.54
CA LEU A 19 -9.81 6.11 -1.17
C LEU A 19 -10.79 5.18 -0.45
N PHE A 20 -10.92 5.29 0.89
CA PHE A 20 -11.68 4.33 1.70
C PHE A 20 -12.87 4.98 2.39
N ALA A 21 -13.87 4.17 2.74
CA ALA A 21 -14.99 4.63 3.55
C ALA A 21 -14.50 5.13 4.93
N SER A 22 -15.10 6.20 5.47
CA SER A 22 -14.62 6.85 6.70
C SER A 22 -14.47 5.89 7.89
N ARG A 23 -15.34 4.87 7.99
CA ARG A 23 -15.28 3.83 9.04
C ARG A 23 -14.11 2.86 8.90
N GLU A 24 -13.49 2.80 7.73
CA GLU A 24 -12.40 1.88 7.36
C GLU A 24 -11.03 2.58 7.35
N VAL A 25 -10.98 3.91 7.40
CA VAL A 25 -9.74 4.71 7.30
C VAL A 25 -8.70 4.30 8.34
N GLU A 26 -9.09 4.24 9.62
CA GLU A 26 -8.14 3.91 10.69
C GLU A 26 -7.65 2.46 10.57
N ALA A 27 -8.52 1.52 10.18
CA ALA A 27 -8.12 0.12 9.94
C ALA A 27 -7.17 -0.02 8.73
N ALA A 28 -7.38 0.77 7.67
CA ALA A 28 -6.47 0.81 6.54
C ALA A 28 -5.10 1.39 6.94
N LEU A 29 -5.07 2.44 7.75
CA LEU A 29 -3.81 3.02 8.26
C LEU A 29 -3.07 2.03 9.17
N ASP A 30 -3.77 1.31 10.03
CA ASP A 30 -3.17 0.29 10.90
C ASP A 30 -2.57 -0.86 10.09
N LEU A 31 -3.27 -1.31 9.04
CA LEU A 31 -2.74 -2.31 8.12
C LEU A 31 -1.49 -1.81 7.37
N LEU A 32 -1.49 -0.56 6.90
CA LEU A 32 -0.31 0.01 6.24
C LEU A 32 0.88 0.13 7.21
N HIS A 33 0.63 0.40 8.48
CA HIS A 33 1.66 0.36 9.50
C HIS A 33 2.21 -1.05 9.72
N LEU A 34 1.35 -2.07 9.82
CA LEU A 34 1.77 -3.48 9.88
C LEU A 34 2.56 -3.88 8.63
N THR A 35 2.19 -3.35 7.46
CA THR A 35 2.89 -3.60 6.20
C THR A 35 4.29 -3.00 6.22
N ASP A 36 4.50 -1.80 6.76
CA ASP A 36 5.84 -1.23 6.94
C ASP A 36 6.72 -2.15 7.82
N MET A 37 6.15 -2.65 8.93
CA MET A 37 6.87 -3.53 9.85
C MET A 37 7.26 -4.86 9.18
N ALA A 38 6.30 -5.49 8.49
CA ALA A 38 6.56 -6.73 7.77
C ALA A 38 7.56 -6.54 6.62
N TRP A 39 7.48 -5.40 5.92
CA TRP A 39 8.44 -5.06 4.86
C TRP A 39 9.86 -4.95 5.41
N HIS A 40 10.02 -4.23 6.52
CA HIS A 40 11.32 -4.12 7.19
C HIS A 40 11.88 -5.50 7.55
N ASP A 41 11.08 -6.41 8.09
CA ASP A 41 11.56 -7.72 8.49
C ASP A 41 11.93 -8.61 7.28
N CYS A 42 11.24 -8.45 6.14
CA CYS A 42 11.51 -9.21 4.92
C CYS A 42 12.62 -8.62 4.04
N TYR A 43 12.77 -7.30 3.99
CA TYR A 43 13.61 -6.59 3.01
C TYR A 43 14.59 -5.57 3.64
N GLY A 44 14.65 -5.45 4.98
CA GLY A 44 15.24 -4.35 5.76
C GLY A 44 16.75 -4.12 5.71
N LEU A 45 17.44 -4.53 4.66
CA LEU A 45 18.84 -4.15 4.45
C LEU A 45 19.00 -2.64 4.16
N ARG A 46 17.96 -1.97 3.63
CA ARG A 46 18.01 -0.52 3.27
C ARG A 46 16.70 0.26 3.42
N GLU A 47 15.56 -0.41 3.66
CA GLU A 47 14.24 0.22 3.63
C GLU A 47 13.47 -0.06 4.93
N LEU A 48 13.11 0.99 5.66
CA LEU A 48 12.38 0.94 6.94
C LEU A 48 10.85 0.89 6.76
N GLU A 49 10.37 1.05 5.53
CA GLU A 49 8.98 1.13 5.17
C GLU A 49 8.78 0.59 3.75
N ILE A 50 7.53 0.31 3.41
CA ILE A 50 7.17 -0.04 2.04
C ILE A 50 7.54 1.12 1.09
N PRO A 51 8.25 0.87 -0.03
CA PRO A 51 8.60 1.90 -0.99
C PRO A 51 7.36 2.60 -1.54
N PRO A 52 7.42 3.93 -1.79
CA PRO A 52 6.27 4.68 -2.30
C PRO A 52 5.62 4.06 -3.54
N GLN A 53 6.44 3.53 -4.47
CA GLN A 53 5.90 2.90 -5.69
C GLN A 53 5.13 1.62 -5.40
N VAL A 54 5.58 0.81 -4.43
CA VAL A 54 4.89 -0.43 -4.05
C VAL A 54 3.61 -0.09 -3.29
N LEU A 55 3.65 0.95 -2.44
CA LEU A 55 2.44 1.49 -1.80
C LEU A 55 1.40 1.95 -2.84
N ASP A 56 1.84 2.61 -3.91
CA ASP A 56 0.96 3.04 -5.00
C ASP A 56 0.30 1.85 -5.70
N ASP A 57 1.06 0.79 -5.98
CA ASP A 57 0.53 -0.45 -6.58
C ASP A 57 -0.48 -1.13 -5.66
N VAL A 58 -0.16 -1.21 -4.35
CA VAL A 58 -1.04 -1.77 -3.33
C VAL A 58 -2.37 -1.01 -3.26
N LEU A 59 -2.33 0.31 -3.21
CA LEU A 59 -3.52 1.15 -3.13
C LEU A 59 -4.33 1.14 -4.42
N LEU A 60 -3.67 1.08 -5.58
CA LEU A 60 -4.32 0.95 -6.88
C LEU A 60 -5.17 -0.33 -6.94
N LEU A 61 -4.56 -1.48 -6.61
CA LEU A 61 -5.21 -2.79 -6.68
C LEU A 61 -6.22 -3.03 -5.55
N ALA A 62 -6.13 -2.27 -4.45
CA ALA A 62 -7.12 -2.32 -3.38
C ALA A 62 -8.46 -1.70 -3.76
N HIS A 63 -8.51 -0.78 -4.75
CA HIS A 63 -9.72 -0.10 -5.21
C HIS A 63 -10.60 0.46 -4.08
N GLY A 64 -9.99 0.99 -3.01
CA GLY A 64 -10.73 1.55 -1.87
C GLY A 64 -11.48 0.53 -1.00
N ASN A 65 -11.21 -0.76 -1.18
CA ASN A 65 -11.82 -1.86 -0.43
C ASN A 65 -10.84 -2.43 0.59
N LEU A 66 -11.19 -2.38 1.88
CA LEU A 66 -10.30 -2.84 2.97
C LEU A 66 -9.93 -4.33 2.84
N ALA A 67 -10.86 -5.20 2.43
CA ALA A 67 -10.57 -6.62 2.26
C ALA A 67 -9.58 -6.88 1.12
N MET A 68 -9.68 -6.10 0.03
CA MET A 68 -8.69 -6.13 -1.05
C MET A 68 -7.35 -5.53 -0.59
N LEU A 69 -7.35 -4.45 0.18
CA LEU A 69 -6.13 -3.89 0.75
C LEU A 69 -5.37 -4.93 1.58
N ILE A 70 -6.05 -5.68 2.46
CA ILE A 70 -5.45 -6.78 3.24
C ILE A 70 -4.79 -7.81 2.33
N ARG A 71 -5.50 -8.25 1.27
CA ARG A 71 -4.98 -9.26 0.34
C ARG A 71 -3.75 -8.74 -0.40
N VAL A 72 -3.84 -7.56 -0.99
CA VAL A 72 -2.74 -7.01 -1.80
C VAL A 72 -1.54 -6.64 -0.95
N ALA A 73 -1.74 -6.10 0.26
CA ALA A 73 -0.64 -5.83 1.19
C ALA A 73 0.10 -7.11 1.59
N ARG A 74 -0.65 -8.20 1.84
CA ARG A 74 -0.05 -9.52 2.10
C ARG A 74 0.78 -10.00 0.90
N GLU A 75 0.26 -9.92 -0.31
CA GLU A 75 1.01 -10.31 -1.51
C GLU A 75 2.24 -9.43 -1.71
N ALA A 76 2.17 -8.12 -1.43
CA ALA A 76 3.31 -7.22 -1.56
C ALA A 76 4.46 -7.60 -0.62
N VAL A 77 4.15 -8.04 0.60
CA VAL A 77 5.15 -8.54 1.54
C VAL A 77 5.76 -9.85 1.06
N LEU A 78 4.95 -10.77 0.54
CA LEU A 78 5.41 -12.07 0.04
C LEU A 78 6.29 -11.94 -1.22
N ASP A 79 5.80 -11.21 -2.22
CA ASP A 79 6.53 -10.86 -3.43
C ASP A 79 5.93 -9.60 -4.10
N PHE A 80 6.57 -8.45 -3.88
CA PHE A 80 6.11 -7.18 -4.45
C PHE A 80 6.14 -7.14 -5.99
N ARG A 81 6.89 -8.04 -6.64
CA ARG A 81 7.00 -8.05 -8.11
C ARG A 81 5.70 -8.52 -8.75
N ASP A 82 4.99 -9.44 -8.12
CA ASP A 82 3.68 -9.89 -8.59
C ASP A 82 2.64 -8.77 -8.48
N VAL A 83 2.71 -8.00 -7.39
CA VAL A 83 1.89 -6.80 -7.21
C VAL A 83 2.20 -5.75 -8.27
N ARG A 84 3.48 -5.52 -8.60
CA ARG A 84 3.89 -4.62 -9.69
C ARG A 84 3.32 -5.04 -11.04
N VAL A 85 3.47 -6.32 -11.40
CA VAL A 85 2.95 -6.85 -12.68
C VAL A 85 1.43 -6.69 -12.77
N ALA A 86 0.70 -6.97 -11.69
CA ALA A 86 -0.74 -6.78 -11.64
C ALA A 86 -1.15 -5.30 -11.79
N ALA A 87 -0.43 -4.40 -11.11
CA ALA A 87 -0.67 -2.96 -11.20
C ALA A 87 -0.41 -2.42 -12.61
N ASP A 88 0.66 -2.86 -13.28
CA ASP A 88 0.97 -2.48 -14.65
C ASP A 88 -0.11 -2.96 -15.63
N HIS A 89 -0.65 -4.16 -15.42
CA HIS A 89 -1.77 -4.67 -16.20
C HIS A 89 -3.06 -3.84 -16.01
N GLU A 90 -3.39 -3.42 -14.79
CA GLU A 90 -4.53 -2.52 -14.54
C GLU A 90 -4.33 -1.15 -15.18
N ARG A 91 -3.11 -0.58 -15.11
CA ARG A 91 -2.79 0.68 -15.80
C ARG A 91 -2.95 0.56 -17.32
N ALA A 92 -2.51 -0.54 -17.90
CA ALA A 92 -2.65 -0.79 -19.34
C ALA A 92 -4.12 -0.87 -19.78
N LYS A 93 -4.99 -1.51 -18.99
CA LYS A 93 -6.44 -1.53 -19.27
C LYS A 93 -7.06 -0.14 -19.26
N ALA A 94 -6.67 0.71 -18.30
CA ALA A 94 -7.16 2.07 -18.21
C ALA A 94 -6.75 2.90 -19.44
N SER A 95 -5.54 2.71 -19.96
CA SER A 95 -5.06 3.37 -21.18
C SER A 95 -5.76 2.88 -22.46
N ASN A 96 -6.20 1.63 -22.51
CA ASN A 96 -6.92 1.05 -23.65
C ASN A 96 -8.43 1.33 -23.67
N SER A 97 -8.97 1.97 -22.63
CA SER A 97 -10.40 2.29 -22.49
C SER A 97 -10.73 3.75 -22.85
N LEU A 98 -9.74 4.49 -23.40
CA LEU A 98 -9.85 5.84 -23.97
C LEU A 98 -9.72 5.76 -25.49
#